data_AF-A0A650CTD6-F1
#
_entry.id   AF-A0A650CTD6-F1
#
_cell.length_a   1.000
_cell.length_b   1.000
_cell.length_c   1.000
_cell.angle_alpha   90.00
_cell.angle_beta   90.00
_cell.angle_gamma   90.00
#
_symmetry.space_group_name_H-M   'P 1'
#
loop_
_entity.id
_entity.type
_entity.pdbx_description
1 polymer ?
#
loop_
_entity_poly.entity_id
_entity_poly.type
_entity_poly.pdbx_seq_one_letter_code
_entity_poly.pdbx_strand_id
1 'polypeptide(L)'
;MNPDDVFQHLQEILNLADSVIISKCIEVLWAKKNGDDTSVSGYLKIGDMTVKFFAQWLDEELHVWIEDDYYHFTREEVEKVIKG
;
A
#
# COMPACT_ATOMS: atom_id res chain seq x y z
N MET A 1 -10.13 -2.11 10.76
CA MET A 1 -10.45 -2.05 9.32
C MET A 1 -10.17 -3.43 8.71
N ASN A 2 -10.87 -3.85 7.66
CA ASN A 2 -10.64 -5.17 7.05
C ASN A 2 -9.44 -5.10 6.08
N PRO A 3 -8.48 -6.03 6.12
CA PRO A 3 -7.47 -6.22 5.08
C PRO A 3 -8.02 -6.29 3.64
N ASP A 4 -9.27 -6.71 3.45
CA ASP A 4 -9.94 -6.66 2.14
C ASP A 4 -10.03 -5.24 1.60
N ASP A 5 -10.38 -4.27 2.46
CA ASP A 5 -10.54 -2.87 2.04
C ASP A 5 -9.19 -2.30 1.63
N VAL A 6 -8.14 -2.58 2.42
CA VAL A 6 -6.77 -2.17 2.07
C VAL A 6 -6.29 -2.87 0.81
N PHE A 7 -6.58 -4.15 0.63
CA PHE A 7 -6.24 -4.88 -0.58
C PHE A 7 -6.90 -4.26 -1.82
N GLN A 8 -8.19 -3.91 -1.72
CA GLN A 8 -8.95 -3.32 -2.81
C GLN A 8 -8.49 -1.89 -3.16
N HIS A 9 -8.08 -1.11 -2.15
CA HIS A 9 -7.70 0.31 -2.30
C HIS A 9 -6.19 0.55 -2.28
N LEU A 10 -5.37 -0.50 -2.31
CA LEU A 10 -3.92 -0.41 -2.08
C LEU A 10 -3.24 0.58 -3.03
N GLN A 11 -3.61 0.59 -4.30
CA GLN A 11 -3.04 1.50 -5.28
C GLN A 11 -3.29 2.97 -4.91
N GLU A 12 -4.51 3.30 -4.51
CA GLU A 12 -4.91 4.67 -4.14
C GLU A 12 -4.22 5.09 -2.85
N ILE A 13 -4.13 4.19 -1.87
CA ILE A 13 -3.41 4.41 -0.62
C ILE A 13 -1.93 4.67 -0.91
N LEU A 14 -1.30 3.87 -1.78
CA LEU A 14 0.10 4.05 -2.14
C LEU A 14 0.35 5.33 -2.92
N ASN A 15 -0.60 5.77 -3.75
CA ASN A 15 -0.51 7.08 -4.41
C ASN A 15 -0.63 8.26 -3.42
N LEU A 16 -1.04 8.06 -2.15
CA LEU A 16 -0.86 9.10 -1.13
C LEU A 16 0.63 9.37 -0.83
N ALA A 17 1.50 8.37 -1.03
CA ALA A 17 2.95 8.55 -0.93
C ALA A 17 3.55 9.36 -2.10
N ASP A 18 2.73 9.88 -3.03
CA ASP A 18 3.14 10.79 -4.12
C ASP A 18 3.92 12.02 -3.63
N SER A 19 3.76 12.42 -2.36
CA SER A 19 4.56 13.49 -1.74
C SER A 19 6.06 13.15 -1.63
N VAL A 20 6.43 11.87 -1.71
CA VAL A 20 7.81 11.37 -1.60
C VAL A 20 8.25 10.64 -2.89
N ILE A 21 7.33 9.92 -3.56
CA ILE A 21 7.56 9.29 -4.88
C ILE A 21 7.21 10.30 -5.99
N ILE A 22 7.88 11.45 -5.92
CA ILE A 22 7.57 12.63 -6.74
C ILE A 22 7.88 12.31 -8.21
N SER A 23 6.89 11.84 -8.98
CA SER A 23 6.78 11.84 -10.45
C SER A 23 6.23 10.53 -11.07
N LYS A 24 5.86 9.49 -10.30
CA LYS A 24 5.42 8.22 -10.91
C LYS A 24 4.17 7.66 -10.24
N CYS A 25 3.09 7.56 -11.01
CA CYS A 25 1.93 6.77 -10.63
C CYS A 25 2.35 5.34 -10.29
N ILE A 26 1.87 4.85 -9.15
CA ILE A 26 2.03 3.47 -8.72
C ILE A 26 0.86 2.67 -9.29
N GLU A 27 1.16 1.54 -9.92
CA GLU A 27 0.17 0.55 -10.36
C GLU A 27 0.39 -0.75 -9.61
N VAL A 28 -0.66 -1.33 -9.02
CA VAL A 28 -0.57 -2.65 -8.37
C VAL A 28 -0.71 -3.72 -9.45
N LEU A 29 0.38 -4.40 -9.80
CA LEU A 29 0.36 -5.45 -10.83
C LEU A 29 -0.24 -6.76 -10.30
N TRP A 30 0.13 -7.10 -9.07
CA TRP A 30 -0.33 -8.30 -8.40
C TRP A 30 -0.18 -8.09 -6.90
N ALA A 31 -1.18 -8.54 -6.14
CA ALA A 31 -1.14 -8.53 -4.70
C ALA A 31 -1.81 -9.81 -4.18
N LYS A 32 -1.41 -10.23 -2.99
CA LYS A 32 -2.01 -11.35 -2.30
C LYS A 32 -1.98 -11.10 -0.80
N LYS A 33 -3.09 -11.41 -0.13
CA LYS A 33 -3.13 -11.51 1.34
C LYS A 33 -2.17 -12.59 1.81
N ASN A 34 -1.38 -12.28 2.81
CA ASN A 34 -0.57 -13.29 3.47
C ASN A 34 -1.49 -14.17 4.33
N GLY A 35 -0.95 -15.25 4.92
CA GLY A 35 -1.75 -16.18 5.74
C GLY A 35 -2.30 -15.57 7.04
N ASP A 36 -2.10 -14.28 7.25
CA ASP A 36 -2.60 -13.50 8.38
C ASP A 36 -3.66 -12.49 7.92
N ASP A 37 -4.52 -12.09 8.85
CA ASP A 37 -5.59 -11.13 8.62
C ASP A 37 -5.10 -9.69 8.80
N THR A 38 -3.83 -9.39 8.53
CA THR A 38 -3.30 -8.02 8.69
C THR A 38 -2.33 -7.59 7.61
N SER A 39 -1.85 -8.49 6.74
CA SER A 39 -0.82 -8.15 5.76
C SER A 39 -1.09 -8.65 4.33
N VAL A 40 -0.48 -7.94 3.40
CA VAL A 40 -0.57 -8.14 1.95
C VAL A 40 0.85 -8.04 1.38
N SER A 41 1.19 -8.86 0.40
CA SER A 41 2.44 -8.74 -0.36
C SER A 41 2.16 -8.77 -1.84
N GLY A 42 3.09 -8.23 -2.64
CA GLY A 42 2.92 -8.28 -4.08
C GLY A 42 3.97 -7.54 -4.88
N TYR A 43 3.58 -7.13 -6.08
CA TYR A 43 4.39 -6.37 -7.02
C TYR A 43 3.68 -5.10 -7.45
N LEU A 44 4.42 -4.00 -7.43
CA LEU A 44 4.02 -2.71 -7.98
C LEU A 44 4.77 -2.45 -9.29
N LYS A 45 4.20 -1.60 -10.12
CA LYS A 45 4.87 -0.93 -11.21
C LYS A 45 5.01 0.55 -10.89
N ILE A 46 6.25 1.05 -10.92
CA ILE A 46 6.59 2.45 -10.67
C ILE A 46 7.37 2.97 -11.88
N GLY A 47 6.67 3.62 -12.81
CA GLY A 47 7.19 3.90 -14.15
C GLY A 47 7.48 2.60 -14.91
N ASP A 48 8.73 2.39 -15.36
CA ASP A 48 9.16 1.18 -16.07
C ASP A 48 9.70 0.07 -15.14
N MET A 49 9.72 0.30 -13.82
CA MET A 49 10.26 -0.65 -12.86
C MET A 49 9.14 -1.48 -12.23
N THR A 50 9.39 -2.78 -12.10
CA THR A 50 8.58 -3.68 -11.27
C THR A 50 9.33 -3.95 -9.97
N VAL A 51 8.67 -3.69 -8.85
CA VAL A 51 9.25 -3.79 -7.50
C VAL A 51 8.36 -4.61 -6.60
N LYS A 52 8.96 -5.27 -5.62
CA LYS A 52 8.21 -5.98 -4.58
C LYS A 52 7.71 -5.01 -3.53
N PHE A 53 6.55 -5.31 -2.96
CA PHE A 53 6.07 -4.64 -1.76
C PHE A 53 5.54 -5.62 -0.72
N PHE A 54 5.51 -5.15 0.52
CA PHE A 54 4.83 -5.77 1.65
C PHE A 54 4.09 -4.68 2.42
N ALA A 55 2.82 -4.89 2.72
CA ALA A 55 1.97 -3.97 3.49
C ALA A 55 1.40 -4.71 4.70
N GLN A 56 1.39 -4.10 5.87
CA GLN A 56 0.87 -4.68 7.10
C GLN A 56 0.23 -3.63 7.99
N TRP A 57 -0.94 -3.95 8.55
CA TRP A 57 -1.49 -3.21 9.68
C TRP A 57 -0.74 -3.56 10.96
N LEU A 58 -0.19 -2.54 11.59
CA LEU A 58 0.32 -2.61 12.95
C LEU A 58 -0.45 -1.57 13.76
N ASP A 59 -1.21 -2.03 14.74
CA ASP A 59 -2.10 -1.20 15.55
C ASP A 59 -3.05 -0.33 14.70
N GLU A 60 -2.85 0.99 14.69
CA GLU A 60 -3.66 1.97 13.94
C GLU A 60 -2.93 2.58 12.73
N GLU A 61 -1.85 1.94 12.29
CA GLU A 61 -1.05 2.39 11.16
C GLU A 61 -0.92 1.28 10.11
N LEU A 62 -0.97 1.67 8.84
CA LEU A 62 -0.65 0.82 7.72
C LEU A 62 0.81 1.07 7.34
N HIS A 63 1.64 0.04 7.49
CA HIS A 63 3.05 0.06 7.16
C HIS A 63 3.24 -0.57 5.79
N VAL A 64 4.01 0.07 4.90
CA VAL A 64 4.29 -0.44 3.57
C VAL A 64 5.78 -0.33 3.26
N TRP A 65 6.38 -1.46 2.92
CA TRP A 65 7.76 -1.58 2.46
C TRP A 65 7.74 -1.81 0.96
N ILE A 66 8.50 -1.02 0.21
CA ILE A 66 8.72 -1.16 -1.23
C ILE A 66 10.23 -1.25 -1.45
N GLU A 67 10.74 -2.44 -1.78
CA GLU A 67 12.18 -2.73 -1.72
C GLU A 67 12.80 -2.27 -0.38
N ASP A 68 13.69 -1.27 -0.40
CA ASP A 68 14.35 -0.71 0.78
C ASP A 68 13.63 0.53 1.37
N ASP A 69 12.61 1.04 0.67
CA ASP A 69 11.85 2.21 1.11
C ASP A 69 10.71 1.80 2.04
N TYR A 70 10.45 2.64 3.04
CA TYR A 70 9.44 2.42 4.05
C TYR A 70 8.49 3.60 4.15
N TYR A 71 7.20 3.30 4.06
CA TYR A 71 6.09 4.24 4.12
C TYR A 71 5.15 3.78 5.23
N HIS A 72 4.54 4.74 5.93
CA HIS A 72 3.47 4.44 6.86
C HIS A 72 2.35 5.46 6.68
N PHE A 73 1.13 4.99 6.86
CA PHE A 73 -0.09 5.78 6.73
C PHE A 73 -0.90 5.62 8.00
N THR A 74 -1.39 6.73 8.53
CA THR A 74 -2.33 6.70 9.64
C THR A 74 -3.65 6.07 9.20
N ARG A 75 -4.38 5.47 10.14
CA ARG A 75 -5.73 4.97 9.88
C ARG A 75 -6.64 6.03 9.27
N GLU A 76 -6.52 7.29 9.70
CA GLU A 76 -7.33 8.38 9.17
C GLU A 76 -7.08 8.62 7.67
N GLU A 77 -5.81 8.62 7.25
CA GLU A 77 -5.44 8.78 5.83
C GLU A 77 -5.97 7.63 4.97
N VAL A 78 -5.81 6.40 5.45
CA VAL A 78 -6.33 5.20 4.76
C VAL A 78 -7.86 5.21 4.71
N GLU A 79 -8.52 5.63 5.79
CA GLU A 79 -9.99 5.74 5.84
C GLU A 79 -10.54 6.77 4.86
N LYS A 80 -9.84 7.89 4.63
CA LYS A 80 -10.24 8.89 3.63
C LYS A 80 -10.24 8.29 2.22
N VAL A 81 -9.23 7.49 1.89
CA VAL A 81 -9.14 6.82 0.58
C VAL A 81 -10.26 5.81 0.40
N ILE A 82 -10.48 4.94 1.38
CA ILE A 82 -11.48 3.86 1.27
C ILE A 82 -12.90 4.40 1.24
N LYS A 83 -13.20 5.47 1.99
CA LYS A 83 -14.56 6.01 2.12
C LYS A 83 -14.96 6.95 0.98
N GLY A 84 -13.99 7.56 0.28
CA GLY A 84 -14.23 8.51 -0.81
C GLY A 84 -14.67 9.90 -0.33
#